data_AF-A0A951DN85-F1
#
_entry.id   AF-A0A951DN85-F1
#
_cell.length_a   1.000
_cell.length_b   1.000
_cell.length_c   1.000
_cell.angle_alpha   90.00
_cell.angle_beta   90.00
_cell.angle_gamma   90.00
#
_symmetry.space_group_name_H-M   'P 1'
#
loop_
_entity.id
_entity.type
_entity.pdbx_description
1 polymer ?
#
loop_
_entity_poly.entity_id
_entity_poly.type
_entity_poly.pdbx_seq_one_letter_code
_entity_poly.pdbx_strand_id
1 'polypeptide(L)' 'MRKTFATLAVTCALALSGCATTVAVRPPRAELVLVEGRWVRPPRAGAVWISGHYERRAFARRVWVPGHWRY' A
#
# COMPACT_ATOMS: atom_id res chain seq x y z
N MET A 1 -12.09 -3.98 -50.45
CA MET A 1 -12.39 -5.01 -49.43
C MET A 1 -11.26 -5.21 -48.41
N ARG A 2 -9.98 -5.35 -48.80
CA ARG A 2 -8.89 -5.60 -47.81
C ARG A 2 -8.68 -4.49 -46.76
N LYS A 3 -8.91 -3.23 -47.12
CA LYS A 3 -8.77 -2.07 -46.23
C LYS A 3 -9.88 -1.95 -45.18
N THR A 4 -11.11 -2.37 -45.51
CA THR A 4 -12.28 -2.28 -44.62
C THR A 4 -12.24 -3.32 -43.49
N PHE A 5 -11.67 -4.51 -43.76
CA PHE A 5 -11.46 -5.52 -42.71
C PHE A 5 -10.41 -5.07 -41.68
N ALA A 6 -9.35 -4.38 -42.12
CA ALA A 6 -8.32 -3.87 -41.22
C ALA A 6 -8.87 -2.79 -40.27
N THR A 7 -9.71 -1.87 -40.77
CA THR A 7 -10.34 -0.85 -39.91
C THR A 7 -11.29 -1.47 -38.89
N LEU A 8 -12.09 -2.48 -39.28
CA LEU A 8 -12.97 -3.20 -38.35
C LEU A 8 -12.19 -3.92 -37.24
N ALA A 9 -11.07 -4.56 -37.58
CA ALA A 9 -10.21 -5.24 -36.62
C ALA A 9 -9.58 -4.26 -35.61
N VAL A 10 -9.11 -3.10 -36.08
CA VAL A 10 -8.50 -2.07 -35.21
C VAL A 10 -9.55 -1.46 -34.26
N THR A 11 -10.75 -1.15 -34.74
CA THR A 11 -11.83 -0.61 -33.89
C THR A 11 -12.26 -1.61 -32.83
N CYS A 12 -12.35 -2.90 -33.18
CA CYS A 12 -12.71 -3.96 -32.23
C CYS A 12 -11.65 -4.16 -31.14
N ALA A 13 -10.36 -4.08 -31.50
CA ALA A 13 -9.26 -4.19 -30.55
C ALA A 13 -9.22 -3.03 -29.53
N LEU A 14 -9.55 -1.81 -29.96
CA LEU A 14 -9.59 -0.63 -29.08
C LEU A 14 -10.75 -0.69 -28.07
N ALA A 15 -11.89 -1.31 -28.44
CA ALA A 15 -13.04 -1.46 -27.55
C ALA A 15 -12.79 -2.41 -26.36
N LEU A 16 -11.86 -3.35 -26.49
CA LEU A 16 -11.56 -4.36 -25.48
C LEU A 16 -10.44 -3.95 -24.50
N SER A 17 -9.76 -2.82 -24.75
CA SER A 17 -8.63 -2.32 -23.95
C SER A 17 -9.04 -1.67 -22.61
N GLY A 18 -10.33 -1.56 -22.32
CA GLY A 18 -10.87 -0.74 -21.23
C GLY A 18 -11.02 -1.40 -19.86
N CYS A 19 -10.43 -2.58 -19.61
CA CYS A 19 -10.55 -3.24 -18.30
C CYS A 19 -9.67 -2.54 -17.23
N ALA A 20 -10.18 -1.43 -16.68
CA ALA A 20 -9.59 -0.79 -15.51
C ALA A 20 -10.13 -1.45 -14.23
N THR A 21 -9.29 -2.24 -13.55
CA THR A 21 -9.59 -2.73 -12.20
C THR A 21 -9.38 -1.59 -11.19
N THR A 22 -10.47 -1.09 -10.62
CA THR A 22 -10.40 -0.16 -9.50
C THR A 22 -10.34 -0.95 -8.20
N VAL A 23 -9.25 -0.81 -7.44
CA VAL A 23 -9.15 -1.36 -6.08
C VAL A 23 -9.74 -0.32 -5.12
N ALA A 24 -10.98 -0.54 -4.70
CA ALA A 24 -11.62 0.29 -3.68
C ALA A 24 -11.06 -0.09 -2.29
N VAL A 25 -10.12 0.72 -1.78
CA VAL A 25 -9.64 0.59 -0.40
C VAL A 25 -10.57 1.36 0.53
N ARG A 26 -11.28 0.66 1.43
CA ARG A 26 -12.06 1.32 2.49
C ARG A 26 -11.09 2.06 3.42
N PRO A 27 -11.24 3.37 3.66
CA PRO A 27 -10.38 4.08 4.58
C PRO A 27 -10.55 3.51 6.00
N PRO A 28 -9.45 3.37 6.76
CA PRO A 28 -9.52 2.98 8.16
C PRO A 28 -10.33 4.01 8.96
N ARG A 29 -10.91 3.58 10.09
CA ARG A 29 -11.44 4.52 11.08
C ARG A 29 -10.29 5.42 11.54
N ALA A 30 -10.57 6.71 11.77
CA ALA A 30 -9.56 7.72 12.11
C ALA A 30 -8.69 7.37 13.35
N GLU A 31 -9.15 6.47 14.22
CA GLU A 31 -8.43 6.02 15.40
C GLU A 31 -7.46 4.84 15.16
N LEU A 32 -7.48 4.23 13.96
CA LEU A 32 -6.67 3.05 13.68
C LEU A 32 -5.30 3.43 13.12
N VAL A 33 -4.28 2.75 13.59
CA VAL A 33 -2.90 2.88 13.09
C VAL A 33 -2.55 1.60 12.33
N LEU A 34 -1.85 1.74 11.21
CA LEU A 34 -1.38 0.60 10.42
C LEU A 34 -0.10 0.03 11.06
N VAL A 35 -0.22 -1.17 11.63
CA VAL A 35 0.87 -1.92 12.26
C VAL A 35 1.10 -3.18 11.44
N GLU A 36 2.24 -3.26 10.77
CA GLU A 36 2.67 -4.47 10.04
C GLU A 36 1.59 -5.01 9.07
N GLY A 37 0.89 -4.10 8.38
CA GLY A 37 -0.17 -4.44 7.43
C GLY A 37 -1.56 -4.65 8.05
N ARG A 38 -1.70 -4.51 9.38
CA ARG A 38 -2.97 -4.61 10.08
C ARG A 38 -3.38 -3.28 10.71
N TRP A 39 -4.62 -2.87 10.47
CA TRP A 39 -5.23 -1.74 11.19
C TRP A 39 -5.55 -2.16 12.62
N VAL A 40 -4.93 -1.51 13.60
CA VAL A 40 -5.11 -1.81 15.02
C VAL A 40 -5.42 -0.54 15.81
N ARG A 41 -6.14 -0.71 16.93
CA ARG A 41 -6.39 0.39 17.86
C ARG A 41 -5.15 0.60 18.73
N PRO A 42 -4.63 1.82 18.85
CA PRO A 42 -3.49 2.09 19.71
C PRO A 42 -3.85 1.81 21.17
N PRO A 43 -2.90 1.32 21.99
CA PRO A 43 -3.15 0.98 23.38
C PRO A 43 -3.43 2.21 24.26
N ARG A 44 -3.03 3.42 23.84
CA ARG A 44 -3.32 4.69 24.50
C ARG A 44 -3.61 5.79 23.47
N ALA A 45 -4.38 6.79 23.87
CA ALA A 45 -4.56 8.00 23.06
C ALA A 45 -3.19 8.66 22.80
N GLY A 46 -2.91 8.99 21.54
CA GLY A 46 -1.65 9.59 21.13
C GLY A 46 -0.48 8.60 20.95
N ALA A 47 -0.66 7.31 21.22
CA ALA A 47 0.42 6.34 20.98
C ALA A 47 0.72 6.20 19.48
N VAL A 48 2.00 6.19 19.13
CA VAL A 48 2.48 6.09 17.74
C VAL A 48 3.21 4.76 17.56
N TRP A 49 2.88 4.03 16.49
CA TRP A 49 3.64 2.83 16.13
C TRP A 49 4.94 3.21 15.43
N ILE A 50 6.06 2.73 15.96
CA ILE A 50 7.36 2.82 15.30
C ILE A 50 7.66 1.44 14.71
N SER A 51 7.81 1.37 13.39
CA SER A 51 8.20 0.14 12.71
C SER A 51 9.57 -0.34 13.18
N GLY A 52 9.80 -1.65 13.12
CA GLY A 52 11.12 -2.21 13.40
C GLY A 52 12.20 -1.56 12.54
N HIS A 53 13.30 -1.17 13.17
CA HIS A 53 14.36 -0.44 12.51
C HIS A 53 15.72 -0.77 13.12
N TYR A 54 16.78 -0.56 12.33
CA TYR A 54 18.13 -0.59 12.86
C TYR A 54 18.48 0.74 13.50
N GLU A 55 18.87 0.69 14.77
CA GLU A 55 19.37 1.84 15.50
C GLU A 55 20.89 1.74 15.66
N ARG A 56 21.60 2.86 15.50
CA ARG A 56 23.04 2.92 15.74
C ARG A 56 23.29 3.03 17.24
N ARG A 57 23.87 1.99 17.83
CA ARG A 57 24.39 1.99 19.20
C ARG A 57 25.91 2.29 19.17
N ALA A 58 26.49 2.56 20.33
CA ALA A 58 27.88 3.01 20.46
C ALA A 58 28.88 2.13 19.66
N PHE A 59 29.96 2.75 19.19
CA PHE A 59 31.05 2.09 18.46
C PHE A 59 30.62 1.38 17.16
N ALA A 60 29.74 2.04 16.38
CA ALA A 60 29.35 1.63 15.02
C ALA A 60 28.51 0.34 14.89
N ARG A 61 28.08 -0.28 15.98
CA ARG A 61 27.18 -1.45 15.92
C ARG A 61 25.73 -1.01 15.64
N ARG A 62 25.12 -1.54 14.58
CA ARG A 62 23.67 -1.45 14.37
C ARG A 62 22.99 -2.55 15.16
N VAL A 63 21.96 -2.18 15.90
CA VAL A 63 21.12 -3.13 16.65
C VAL A 63 19.72 -3.07 16.08
N TRP A 64 19.13 -4.23 15.84
CA TRP A 64 17.72 -4.32 15.46
C TRP A 64 16.84 -3.98 16.65
N VAL A 65 15.98 -2.98 16.47
CA VAL A 65 14.95 -2.61 17.44
C VAL A 65 13.62 -3.14 16.91
N PRO A 66 12.93 -4.04 17.63
CA PRO A 66 11.62 -4.51 17.21
C PRO A 66 10.62 -3.35 17.17
N GLY A 67 9.58 -3.49 16.34
CA GLY A 67 8.50 -2.52 16.28
C GLY A 67 7.84 -2.37 17.64
N HIS A 68 7.54 -1.14 18.02
CA HIS A 68 6.98 -0.84 19.34
C HIS A 68 6.10 0.40 19.32
N TRP A 69 5.23 0.47 20.33
CA TRP A 69 4.46 1.67 20.62
C TRP A 69 5.33 2.66 21.38
N ARG A 70 5.38 3.90 20.86
CA ARG A 70 5.91 5.04 21.59
C ARG A 70 4.75 5.85 22.17
N TYR A 71 4.95 6.27 23.41
CA TYR A 71 4.05 7.10 24.19
C TYR A 71 4.71 8.44 24.48
#